data_AF-A0A2D5QE03-F1
#
_entry.id   AF-A0A2D5QE03-F1
#
_cell.length_a   1.000
_cell.length_b   1.000
_cell.length_c   1.000
_cell.angle_alpha   90.00
_cell.angle_beta   90.00
_cell.angle_gamma   90.00
#
_symmetry.space_group_name_H-M   'P 1'
#
loop_
_entity.id
_entity.type
_entity.pdbx_description
1 polymer ?
#
loop_
_entity_poly.entity_id
_entity_poly.type
_entity_poly.pdbx_seq_one_letter_code
_entity_poly.pdbx_strand_id
1 'polypeptide(L)'
;MGIPVYFKTLISDYGDTILHKDKYDDINHLFFDLNCLIHPCARGLTDSNEIIDKILNEINKLILYTGVKDTVYIAIDGIAPKMKMKQQRMRRHKSALERKYNTESTWNTNAISPGTTFMNMLNIRLRKEFSKHKNIILDDSDNRGEGEHKILHYILNNNLKGKICIYGLDADLIQLSLVSHKPNIVLLRETTDYNIENTDSEYIYLKIDSLKKHLLESFHLQRIVKESIIIDDYIFMCFLLGNDFMNHIPSLNLRYGGHDILVNTYSKLQKRYSGYFRLIDRSLPNIIHMTFFKEFLSELSSLENEMIGKIIMIRKRQRAKISNQYYNDYQDFKKFILENGENENTIGDGCLSLEDIYR
;
A
#
# COMPACT_ATOMS: atom_id res chain seq x y z
N MET A 1 5.64 -0.48 8.00
CA MET A 1 6.03 -0.75 6.60
C MET A 1 5.76 0.50 5.79
N GLY A 2 6.66 0.82 4.86
CA GLY A 2 6.82 2.17 4.31
C GLY A 2 6.00 2.48 3.05
N ILE A 3 5.16 1.57 2.57
CA ILE A 3 4.31 1.76 1.39
C ILE A 3 3.34 2.96 1.53
N PRO A 4 2.59 3.12 2.64
CA PRO A 4 1.76 4.31 2.84
C PRO A 4 2.59 5.58 3.05
N VAL A 5 3.80 5.46 3.60
CA VAL A 5 4.72 6.59 3.80
C VAL A 5 5.28 7.05 2.46
N TYR A 6 5.68 6.12 1.60
CA TYR A 6 6.18 6.40 0.26
C TYR A 6 5.11 7.08 -0.60
N PHE A 7 3.89 6.56 -0.60
CA PHE A 7 2.76 7.19 -1.28
C PHE A 7 2.43 8.57 -0.69
N LYS A 8 2.46 8.72 0.65
CA LYS A 8 2.27 10.02 1.30
C LYS A 8 3.34 11.03 0.90
N THR A 9 4.61 10.62 0.82
CA THR A 9 5.70 11.48 0.35
C THR A 9 5.48 11.91 -1.09
N LEU A 10 5.12 10.98 -1.99
CA LEU A 10 4.80 11.31 -3.39
C LEU A 10 3.64 12.31 -3.52
N ILE A 11 2.56 12.14 -2.75
CA ILE A 11 1.44 13.10 -2.74
C ILE A 11 1.90 14.46 -2.20
N SER A 12 2.68 14.47 -1.11
CA SER A 12 3.13 15.71 -0.49
C SER A 12 3.98 16.56 -1.44
N ASP A 13 4.82 15.91 -2.25
CA ASP A 13 5.78 16.60 -3.11
C ASP A 13 5.22 16.90 -4.50
N TYR A 14 4.31 16.07 -5.02
CA TYR A 14 3.83 16.12 -6.40
C TYR A 14 2.30 16.03 -6.55
N GLY A 15 1.55 16.23 -5.47
CA GLY A 15 0.09 16.03 -5.41
C GLY A 15 -0.68 16.72 -6.55
N ASP A 16 -0.35 17.98 -6.84
CA ASP A 16 -1.05 18.76 -7.87
C ASP A 16 -0.88 18.21 -9.29
N THR A 17 0.26 17.55 -9.57
CA THR A 17 0.57 17.04 -10.91
C THR A 17 0.18 15.58 -11.06
N ILE A 18 0.28 14.77 -10.01
CA ILE A 18 -0.03 13.33 -10.07
C ILE A 18 -1.50 13.03 -9.77
N LEU A 19 -2.18 13.88 -9.00
CA LEU A 19 -3.59 13.70 -8.68
C LEU A 19 -4.47 14.38 -9.72
N HIS A 20 -5.64 13.81 -9.93
CA HIS A 20 -6.74 14.40 -10.65
C HIS A 20 -7.98 14.27 -9.77
N LYS A 21 -8.62 15.42 -9.50
CA LYS A 21 -9.70 15.55 -8.50
C LYS A 21 -11.08 15.57 -9.14
N ASP A 22 -11.14 15.81 -10.45
CA ASP A 22 -12.38 15.82 -11.20
C ASP A 22 -12.73 14.42 -11.72
N LYS A 23 -13.96 14.29 -12.19
CA LYS A 23 -14.44 13.08 -12.84
C LYS A 23 -13.82 12.96 -14.22
N TYR A 24 -13.40 11.76 -14.61
CA TYR A 24 -13.08 11.45 -16.00
C TYR A 24 -14.34 11.07 -16.79
N ASP A 25 -14.47 11.58 -18.01
CA ASP A 25 -15.57 11.25 -18.93
C ASP A 25 -15.18 10.17 -19.97
N ASP A 26 -13.93 9.68 -19.90
CA ASP A 26 -13.28 8.83 -20.89
C ASP A 26 -12.73 7.52 -20.31
N ILE A 27 -13.31 7.01 -19.22
CA ILE A 27 -12.93 5.69 -18.67
C ILE A 27 -13.50 4.57 -19.56
N ASN A 28 -12.60 3.73 -20.10
CA ASN A 28 -12.96 2.57 -20.93
C ASN A 28 -13.09 1.30 -20.11
N HIS A 29 -12.12 1.06 -19.23
CA HIS A 29 -12.04 -0.15 -18.43
C HIS A 29 -11.95 0.17 -16.94
N LEU A 30 -12.72 -0.52 -16.11
CA LEU A 30 -12.72 -0.41 -14.67
C LEU A 30 -12.34 -1.74 -14.03
N PHE A 31 -11.30 -1.76 -13.22
CA PHE A 31 -10.84 -2.93 -12.47
C PHE A 31 -11.05 -2.70 -10.98
N PHE A 32 -11.56 -3.68 -10.27
CA PHE A 32 -11.68 -3.64 -8.82
C PHE A 32 -10.73 -4.65 -8.20
N ASP A 33 -9.83 -4.17 -7.33
CA ASP A 33 -9.34 -5.01 -6.24
C ASP A 33 -10.40 -5.00 -5.14
N LEU A 34 -11.27 -6.01 -5.14
CA LEU A 34 -12.45 -6.00 -4.29
C LEU A 34 -12.08 -6.06 -2.80
N ASN A 35 -10.92 -6.61 -2.44
CA ASN A 35 -10.50 -6.68 -1.05
C ASN A 35 -10.31 -5.28 -0.45
N CYS A 36 -9.86 -4.31 -1.25
CA CYS A 36 -9.79 -2.90 -0.83
C CYS A 36 -11.17 -2.33 -0.48
N LEU A 37 -12.25 -2.80 -1.12
CA LEU A 37 -13.63 -2.34 -0.89
C LEU A 37 -14.32 -3.06 0.27
N ILE A 38 -14.06 -4.36 0.45
CA ILE A 38 -14.71 -5.18 1.50
C ILE A 38 -14.40 -4.62 2.89
N HIS A 39 -13.15 -4.21 3.14
CA HIS A 39 -12.71 -3.74 4.46
C HIS A 39 -13.46 -2.46 4.93
N PRO A 40 -13.54 -1.37 4.15
CA PRO A 40 -14.38 -0.22 4.47
C PRO A 40 -15.86 -0.55 4.60
N CYS A 41 -16.40 -1.43 3.74
CA CYS A 41 -17.81 -1.81 3.80
C CYS A 41 -18.15 -2.53 5.10
N ALA A 42 -17.25 -3.39 5.59
CA ALA A 42 -17.43 -4.15 6.83
C ALA A 42 -17.31 -3.31 8.12
N ARG A 43 -16.78 -2.09 8.05
CA ARG A 43 -16.54 -1.26 9.24
C ARG A 43 -17.86 -0.82 9.88
N GLY A 44 -17.99 -1.06 11.18
CA GLY A 44 -19.15 -0.67 11.98
C GLY A 44 -20.38 -1.57 11.79
N LEU A 45 -20.26 -2.65 11.02
CA LEU A 45 -21.32 -3.63 10.81
C LEU A 45 -21.01 -4.94 11.54
N THR A 46 -22.05 -5.73 11.78
CA THR A 46 -21.98 -7.04 12.44
C THR A 46 -22.65 -8.15 11.63
N ASP A 47 -23.65 -7.83 10.81
CA ASP A 47 -24.32 -8.79 9.93
C ASP A 47 -23.60 -8.93 8.58
N SER A 48 -23.42 -10.18 8.15
CA SER A 48 -22.74 -10.49 6.90
C SER A 48 -23.58 -10.16 5.67
N ASN A 49 -24.93 -10.20 5.74
CA ASN A 49 -25.76 -9.85 4.59
C ASN A 49 -25.74 -8.34 4.35
N GLU A 50 -25.88 -7.53 5.41
CA GLU A 50 -25.76 -6.07 5.32
C GLU A 50 -24.41 -5.64 4.71
N ILE A 51 -23.31 -6.29 5.11
CA ILE A 51 -21.98 -6.02 4.54
C ILE A 51 -21.96 -6.33 3.04
N ILE A 52 -22.52 -7.48 2.61
CA ILE A 52 -22.55 -7.86 1.20
C ILE A 52 -23.43 -6.90 0.39
N ASP A 53 -24.60 -6.53 0.89
CA ASP A 53 -25.48 -5.60 0.19
C ASP A 53 -24.82 -4.23 0.05
N LYS A 54 -24.08 -3.77 1.08
CA LYS A 54 -23.26 -2.56 0.99
C LYS A 54 -22.15 -2.67 -0.06
N ILE A 55 -21.44 -3.80 -0.13
CA ILE A 55 -20.42 -4.06 -1.16
C ILE A 55 -21.03 -3.96 -2.57
N LEU A 56 -22.18 -4.61 -2.80
CA LEU A 56 -22.87 -4.57 -4.10
C LEU A 56 -23.28 -3.14 -4.48
N ASN A 57 -23.81 -2.38 -3.53
CA ASN A 57 -24.19 -0.99 -3.74
C ASN A 57 -22.98 -0.12 -4.09
N GLU A 58 -21.86 -0.28 -3.40
CA GLU A 58 -20.64 0.48 -3.69
C GLU A 58 -20.01 0.12 -5.04
N ILE A 59 -20.02 -1.16 -5.45
CA ILE A 59 -19.60 -1.54 -6.82
C ILE A 59 -20.45 -0.81 -7.85
N ASN A 60 -21.78 -0.85 -7.71
CA ASN A 60 -22.71 -0.18 -8.63
C ASN A 60 -22.52 1.35 -8.62
N LYS A 61 -22.30 1.94 -7.45
CA LYS A 61 -21.98 3.37 -7.31
C LYS A 61 -20.71 3.74 -8.07
N LEU A 62 -19.65 2.94 -7.95
CA LEU A 62 -18.37 3.18 -8.63
C LEU A 62 -18.47 2.97 -10.15
N ILE A 63 -19.24 1.98 -10.62
CA ILE A 63 -19.53 1.80 -12.05
C ILE A 63 -20.26 3.03 -12.60
N LEU A 64 -21.29 3.52 -11.90
CA LEU A 64 -22.03 4.72 -12.30
C LEU A 64 -21.16 5.98 -12.24
N TYR A 65 -20.38 6.12 -11.17
CA TYR A 65 -19.47 7.23 -10.96
C TYR A 65 -18.37 7.26 -12.02
N THR A 66 -17.79 6.14 -12.42
CA THR A 66 -16.73 6.15 -13.45
C THR A 66 -17.28 6.31 -14.87
N GLY A 67 -18.56 5.97 -15.10
CA GLY A 67 -19.16 6.00 -16.44
C GLY A 67 -18.46 5.05 -17.42
N VAL A 68 -17.87 3.97 -16.90
CA VAL A 68 -17.08 2.99 -17.65
C VAL A 68 -17.81 2.48 -18.89
N LYS A 69 -17.13 2.50 -20.05
CA LYS A 69 -17.76 2.24 -21.36
C LYS A 69 -17.66 0.79 -21.82
N ASP A 70 -16.53 0.13 -21.60
CA ASP A 70 -16.20 -1.11 -22.30
C ASP A 70 -16.17 -2.35 -21.38
N THR A 71 -15.41 -2.32 -20.28
CA THR A 71 -15.23 -3.51 -19.44
C THR A 71 -15.14 -3.18 -17.96
N VAL A 72 -15.82 -3.97 -17.15
CA VAL A 72 -15.65 -4.01 -15.70
C VAL A 72 -15.04 -5.36 -15.33
N TYR A 73 -13.96 -5.36 -14.56
CA TYR A 73 -13.33 -6.57 -14.05
C TYR A 73 -13.30 -6.52 -12.52
N ILE A 74 -13.91 -7.50 -11.87
CA ILE A 74 -13.98 -7.58 -10.41
C ILE A 74 -13.07 -8.72 -9.96
N ALA A 75 -11.95 -8.39 -9.33
CA ALA A 75 -11.00 -9.36 -8.82
C ALA A 75 -11.14 -9.50 -7.31
N ILE A 76 -11.23 -10.74 -6.82
CA ILE A 76 -11.23 -11.06 -5.40
C ILE A 76 -10.00 -11.91 -5.10
N ASP A 77 -9.36 -11.70 -3.95
CA ASP A 77 -8.27 -12.58 -3.53
C ASP A 77 -8.78 -14.02 -3.44
N GLY A 78 -8.10 -14.92 -4.14
CA GLY A 78 -8.19 -16.35 -3.96
C GLY A 78 -6.99 -16.90 -3.18
N ILE A 79 -6.67 -18.17 -3.42
CA ILE A 79 -5.55 -18.83 -2.75
C ILE A 79 -4.23 -18.20 -3.21
N ALA A 80 -3.55 -17.51 -2.29
CA ALA A 80 -2.30 -16.81 -2.53
C ALA A 80 -1.06 -17.75 -2.44
N PRO A 81 0.12 -17.33 -2.94
CA PRO A 81 1.37 -18.07 -2.77
C PRO A 81 1.78 -18.25 -1.30
N LYS A 82 2.58 -19.29 -1.01
CA LYS A 82 3.01 -19.65 0.35
C LYS A 82 3.63 -18.49 1.13
N MET A 83 4.46 -17.66 0.48
CA MET A 83 5.06 -16.51 1.15
C MET A 83 4.01 -15.46 1.56
N LYS A 84 3.07 -15.12 0.67
CA LYS A 84 1.94 -14.25 1.02
C LYS A 84 1.12 -14.85 2.16
N MET A 85 0.82 -16.16 2.12
CA MET A 85 0.08 -16.84 3.19
C MET A 85 0.75 -16.68 4.57
N LYS A 86 2.09 -16.65 4.64
CA LYS A 86 2.82 -16.41 5.89
C LYS A 86 2.60 -14.98 6.42
N GLN A 87 2.70 -13.97 5.54
CA GLN A 87 2.42 -12.57 5.87
C GLN A 87 0.96 -12.41 6.33
N GLN A 88 0.04 -13.01 5.57
CA GLN A 88 -1.39 -13.00 5.82
C GLN A 88 -1.74 -13.67 7.16
N ARG A 89 -1.11 -14.80 7.49
CA ARG A 89 -1.26 -15.47 8.79
C ARG A 89 -0.80 -14.57 9.94
N MET A 90 0.34 -13.90 9.80
CA MET A 90 0.86 -12.99 10.82
C MET A 90 -0.09 -11.81 11.06
N ARG A 91 -0.63 -11.19 10.00
CA ARG A 91 -1.65 -10.13 10.11
C ARG A 91 -2.90 -10.61 10.84
N ARG A 92 -3.44 -11.79 10.47
CA ARG A 92 -4.65 -12.35 11.09
C ARG A 92 -4.45 -12.71 12.56
N HIS A 93 -3.27 -13.21 12.93
CA HIS A 93 -2.91 -13.45 14.34
C HIS A 93 -2.88 -12.15 15.15
N LYS A 94 -2.29 -11.10 14.59
CA LYS A 94 -2.25 -9.78 15.23
C LYS A 94 -3.66 -9.21 15.42
N SER A 95 -4.50 -9.25 14.39
CA SER A 95 -5.89 -8.79 14.48
C SER A 95 -6.72 -9.59 15.49
N ALA A 96 -6.52 -10.91 15.58
CA ALA A 96 -7.18 -11.74 16.59
C ALA A 96 -6.75 -11.36 18.02
N LEU A 97 -5.47 -11.04 18.21
CA LEU A 97 -4.95 -10.56 19.49
C LEU A 97 -5.53 -9.19 19.85
N GLU A 98 -5.54 -8.24 18.92
CA GLU A 98 -6.13 -6.90 19.11
C GLU A 98 -7.61 -6.99 19.50
N ARG A 99 -8.37 -7.86 18.84
CA ARG A 99 -9.79 -8.10 19.18
C ARG A 99 -9.99 -8.73 20.55
N LYS A 100 -9.05 -9.53 21.07
CA LYS A 100 -9.15 -10.11 22.41
C LYS A 100 -9.18 -9.02 23.50
N TYR A 101 -8.52 -7.88 23.24
CA TYR A 101 -8.42 -6.77 24.17
C TYR A 101 -9.38 -5.61 23.86
N ASN A 102 -10.15 -5.70 22.77
CA ASN A 102 -11.16 -4.70 22.42
C ASN A 102 -12.56 -5.21 22.83
N THR A 103 -13.30 -4.39 23.58
CA THR A 103 -14.64 -4.72 24.08
C THR A 103 -15.75 -4.44 23.05
N GLU A 104 -15.45 -3.74 21.96
CA GLU A 104 -16.40 -3.47 20.89
C GLU A 104 -16.69 -4.72 20.05
N SER A 105 -17.97 -5.08 19.97
CA SER A 105 -18.46 -6.15 19.09
C SER A 105 -18.35 -5.71 17.62
N THR A 106 -17.26 -6.09 16.97
CA THR A 106 -17.00 -5.82 15.56
C THR A 106 -17.02 -7.10 14.74
N TRP A 107 -17.46 -7.02 13.48
CA TRP A 107 -17.43 -8.16 12.59
C TRP A 107 -16.00 -8.67 12.38
N ASN A 108 -15.84 -9.99 12.39
CA ASN A 108 -14.53 -10.62 12.34
C ASN A 108 -13.93 -10.57 10.92
N THR A 109 -13.06 -9.59 10.67
CA THR A 109 -12.38 -9.37 9.39
C THR A 109 -11.52 -10.55 8.90
N ASN A 110 -11.17 -11.51 9.77
CA ASN A 110 -10.50 -12.74 9.32
C ASN A 110 -11.41 -13.61 8.42
N ALA A 111 -12.73 -13.37 8.44
CA ALA A 111 -13.67 -13.99 7.51
C ALA A 111 -13.45 -13.55 6.05
N ILE A 112 -12.68 -12.48 5.79
CA ILE A 112 -12.22 -12.09 4.45
C ILE A 112 -11.02 -12.99 4.07
N SER A 113 -11.33 -14.25 3.81
CA SER A 113 -10.37 -15.27 3.38
C SER A 113 -11.08 -16.28 2.49
N PRO A 114 -10.47 -16.73 1.38
CA PRO A 114 -11.06 -17.76 0.53
C PRO A 114 -11.49 -19.00 1.34
N GLY A 115 -12.66 -19.54 1.02
CA GLY A 115 -13.21 -20.74 1.65
C GLY A 115 -13.97 -20.53 2.96
N THR A 116 -14.08 -19.28 3.46
CA THR A 116 -14.96 -18.98 4.60
C THR A 116 -16.42 -18.93 4.17
N THR A 117 -17.34 -19.06 5.12
CA THR A 117 -18.79 -18.92 4.87
C THR A 117 -19.15 -17.56 4.27
N PHE A 118 -18.53 -16.49 4.77
CA PHE A 118 -18.71 -15.13 4.24
C PHE A 118 -18.29 -15.02 2.78
N MET A 119 -17.07 -15.47 2.43
CA MET A 119 -16.58 -15.36 1.05
C MET A 119 -17.39 -16.21 0.08
N ASN A 120 -17.82 -17.40 0.51
CA ASN A 120 -18.70 -18.24 -0.32
C ASN A 120 -20.05 -17.54 -0.58
N MET A 121 -20.64 -16.91 0.45
CA MET A 121 -21.87 -16.13 0.30
C MET A 121 -21.69 -14.92 -0.62
N LEU A 122 -20.57 -14.20 -0.48
CA LEU A 122 -20.21 -13.08 -1.34
C LEU A 122 -20.06 -13.51 -2.80
N ASN A 123 -19.32 -14.60 -3.08
CA ASN A 123 -19.18 -15.15 -4.44
C ASN A 123 -20.55 -15.44 -5.07
N ILE A 124 -21.46 -16.11 -4.32
CA ILE A 124 -22.81 -16.44 -4.81
C ILE A 124 -23.60 -15.16 -5.13
N ARG A 125 -23.57 -14.17 -4.24
CA ARG A 125 -24.32 -12.90 -4.42
C ARG A 125 -23.78 -12.10 -5.60
N LEU A 126 -22.46 -11.98 -5.75
CA LEU A 126 -21.81 -11.32 -6.89
C LEU A 126 -22.13 -12.00 -8.22
N ARG A 127 -22.02 -13.33 -8.28
CA ARG A 127 -22.38 -14.11 -9.48
C ARG A 127 -23.84 -13.88 -9.86
N LYS A 128 -24.75 -13.92 -8.88
CA LYS A 128 -26.18 -13.68 -9.13
C LYS A 128 -26.42 -12.26 -9.67
N GLU A 129 -25.82 -11.25 -9.05
CA GLU A 129 -26.00 -9.84 -9.43
C GLU A 129 -25.47 -9.57 -10.85
N PHE A 130 -24.23 -9.99 -11.13
CA PHE A 130 -23.53 -9.58 -12.35
C PHE A 130 -23.61 -10.58 -13.51
N SER A 131 -24.21 -11.77 -13.32
CA SER A 131 -24.32 -12.82 -14.36
C SER A 131 -24.94 -12.36 -15.69
N LYS A 132 -25.83 -11.36 -15.67
CA LYS A 132 -26.53 -10.87 -16.85
C LYS A 132 -25.76 -9.78 -17.61
N HIS A 133 -24.72 -9.21 -17.00
CA HIS A 133 -23.97 -8.08 -17.56
C HIS A 133 -22.77 -8.59 -18.37
N LYS A 134 -22.89 -8.57 -19.70
CA LYS A 134 -21.86 -9.11 -20.60
C LYS A 134 -20.50 -8.39 -20.52
N ASN A 135 -20.51 -7.13 -20.09
CA ASN A 135 -19.31 -6.30 -19.94
C ASN A 135 -18.66 -6.44 -18.54
N ILE A 136 -19.24 -7.20 -17.62
CA ILE A 136 -18.71 -7.42 -16.28
C ILE A 136 -18.11 -8.82 -16.20
N ILE A 137 -16.84 -8.89 -15.84
CA ILE A 137 -16.08 -10.13 -15.65
C ILE A 137 -15.79 -10.26 -14.16
N LEU A 138 -16.23 -11.38 -13.57
CA LEU A 138 -15.99 -11.69 -12.17
C LEU A 138 -14.91 -12.77 -12.05
N ASP A 139 -13.81 -12.43 -11.37
CA ASP A 139 -12.74 -13.34 -10.99
C ASP A 139 -12.71 -13.47 -9.47
N ASP A 140 -13.58 -14.35 -8.96
CA ASP A 140 -13.87 -14.46 -7.54
C ASP A 140 -12.85 -15.29 -6.74
N SER A 141 -13.15 -15.50 -5.45
CA SER A 141 -12.20 -16.12 -4.51
C SER A 141 -11.97 -17.62 -4.73
N ASP A 142 -12.77 -18.29 -5.56
CA ASP A 142 -12.56 -19.70 -5.92
C ASP A 142 -11.40 -19.87 -6.91
N ASN A 143 -11.12 -18.83 -7.69
CA ASN A 143 -9.97 -18.81 -8.60
C ASN A 143 -8.70 -18.44 -7.84
N ARG A 144 -7.62 -19.19 -8.08
CA ARG A 144 -6.31 -18.99 -7.44
C ARG A 144 -5.70 -17.61 -7.78
N GLY A 145 -4.96 -17.03 -6.84
CA GLY A 145 -4.19 -15.82 -7.04
C GLY A 145 -4.74 -14.62 -6.28
N GLU A 146 -3.89 -13.61 -6.08
CA GLU A 146 -4.24 -12.35 -5.43
C GLU A 146 -4.95 -11.43 -6.43
N GLY A 147 -5.90 -10.61 -5.95
CA GLY A 147 -6.73 -9.72 -6.76
C GLY A 147 -5.91 -8.80 -7.66
N GLU A 148 -4.95 -8.09 -7.08
CA GLU A 148 -4.00 -7.23 -7.80
C GLU A 148 -3.22 -7.96 -8.92
N HIS A 149 -2.84 -9.21 -8.69
CA HIS A 149 -2.10 -10.02 -9.68
C HIS A 149 -3.03 -10.57 -10.77
N LYS A 150 -4.29 -10.90 -10.44
CA LYS A 150 -5.33 -11.25 -11.42
C LYS A 150 -5.60 -10.09 -12.36
N ILE A 151 -5.75 -8.88 -11.80
CA ILE A 151 -5.91 -7.62 -12.57
C ILE A 151 -4.72 -7.42 -13.51
N LEU A 152 -3.49 -7.47 -13.00
CA LEU A 152 -2.30 -7.29 -13.82
C LEU A 152 -2.24 -8.32 -14.96
N HIS A 153 -2.49 -9.59 -14.67
CA HIS A 153 -2.48 -10.65 -15.66
C HIS A 153 -3.52 -10.41 -16.76
N TYR A 154 -4.73 -9.96 -16.39
CA TYR A 154 -5.75 -9.59 -17.35
C TYR A 154 -5.31 -8.42 -18.24
N ILE A 155 -4.76 -7.35 -17.65
CA ILE A 155 -4.28 -6.17 -18.39
C ILE A 155 -3.15 -6.53 -19.37
N LEU A 156 -2.26 -7.45 -19.00
CA LEU A 156 -1.14 -7.85 -19.85
C LEU A 156 -1.57 -8.73 -21.03
N ASN A 157 -2.51 -9.64 -20.81
CA ASN A 157 -2.94 -10.62 -21.81
C ASN A 157 -4.04 -10.13 -22.75
N ASN A 158 -4.68 -9.01 -22.43
CA ASN A 158 -5.73 -8.42 -23.25
C ASN A 158 -5.22 -7.12 -23.91
N ASN A 159 -5.61 -6.91 -25.17
CA ASN A 159 -5.31 -5.68 -25.89
C ASN A 159 -6.37 -4.61 -25.57
N LEU A 160 -6.31 -4.08 -24.34
CA LEU A 160 -7.20 -3.03 -23.86
C LEU A 160 -6.86 -1.69 -24.53
N LYS A 161 -7.88 -0.96 -24.97
CA LYS A 161 -7.74 0.34 -25.63
C LYS A 161 -8.39 1.42 -24.81
N GLY A 162 -7.78 2.59 -24.77
CA GLY A 162 -8.29 3.73 -24.00
C GLY A 162 -7.84 3.69 -22.54
N LYS A 163 -8.61 4.36 -21.66
CA LYS A 163 -8.20 4.59 -20.27
C LYS A 163 -8.57 3.44 -19.36
N ILE A 164 -7.60 2.98 -18.57
CA ILE A 164 -7.75 1.92 -17.58
C ILE A 164 -7.82 2.56 -16.20
N CYS A 165 -8.95 2.38 -15.52
CA CYS A 165 -9.14 2.79 -14.14
C CYS A 165 -9.06 1.55 -13.24
N ILE A 166 -8.23 1.58 -12.21
CA ILE A 166 -8.16 0.52 -11.20
C ILE A 166 -8.58 1.11 -9.86
N TYR A 167 -9.64 0.60 -9.27
CA TYR A 167 -10.08 0.97 -7.94
C TYR A 167 -9.28 0.19 -6.89
N GLY A 168 -8.61 0.94 -6.02
CA GLY A 168 -7.68 0.42 -5.02
C GLY A 168 -6.36 1.21 -5.04
N LEU A 169 -5.79 1.46 -3.87
CA LEU A 169 -4.57 2.26 -3.74
C LEU A 169 -3.51 1.62 -2.81
N ASP A 170 -3.44 0.29 -2.83
CA ASP A 170 -2.29 -0.40 -2.28
C ASP A 170 -1.04 -0.05 -3.12
N ALA A 171 0.13 0.16 -2.51
CA ALA A 171 1.30 0.51 -3.34
C ALA A 171 1.78 -0.65 -4.22
N ASP A 172 1.33 -1.87 -3.94
CA ASP A 172 1.51 -3.00 -4.83
C ASP A 172 0.77 -2.71 -6.16
N LEU A 173 -0.47 -2.18 -6.14
CA LEU A 173 -1.18 -1.73 -7.36
C LEU A 173 -0.44 -0.61 -8.09
N ILE A 174 0.18 0.35 -7.38
CA ILE A 174 1.02 1.40 -8.00
C ILE A 174 2.20 0.75 -8.74
N GLN A 175 2.94 -0.13 -8.06
CA GLN A 175 4.09 -0.81 -8.64
C GLN A 175 3.69 -1.72 -9.81
N LEU A 176 2.62 -2.51 -9.67
CA LEU A 176 2.13 -3.39 -10.74
C LEU A 176 1.65 -2.58 -11.95
N SER A 177 1.01 -1.43 -11.73
CA SER A 177 0.64 -0.51 -12.82
C SER A 177 1.87 0.02 -13.56
N LEU A 178 2.94 0.37 -12.85
CA LEU A 178 4.21 0.78 -13.45
C LEU A 178 4.91 -0.38 -14.19
N VAL A 179 4.95 -1.60 -13.61
CA VAL A 179 5.51 -2.82 -14.24
C VAL A 179 4.77 -3.20 -15.51
N SER A 180 3.49 -2.87 -15.63
CA SER A 180 2.68 -3.23 -16.79
C SER A 180 3.17 -2.58 -18.09
N HIS A 181 3.87 -1.44 -17.99
CA HIS A 181 4.27 -0.57 -19.11
C HIS A 181 3.11 -0.17 -20.03
N LYS A 182 1.86 -0.25 -19.56
CA LYS A 182 0.67 0.19 -20.29
C LYS A 182 0.43 1.68 -20.05
N PRO A 183 0.10 2.47 -21.08
CA PRO A 183 -0.25 3.88 -20.92
C PRO A 183 -1.68 4.03 -20.40
N ASN A 184 -2.03 5.25 -19.97
CA ASN A 184 -3.36 5.68 -19.56
C ASN A 184 -3.97 4.87 -18.42
N ILE A 185 -3.15 4.43 -17.46
CA ILE A 185 -3.62 3.84 -16.20
C ILE A 185 -3.84 4.96 -15.18
N VAL A 186 -5.00 4.94 -14.53
CA VAL A 186 -5.32 5.76 -13.35
C VAL A 186 -5.76 4.86 -12.21
N LEU A 187 -5.31 5.17 -10.98
CA LEU A 187 -5.82 4.50 -9.77
C LEU A 187 -6.86 5.38 -9.09
N LEU A 188 -8.03 4.81 -8.82
CA LEU A 188 -9.15 5.49 -8.17
C LEU A 188 -9.21 5.10 -6.69
N ARG A 189 -9.44 6.08 -5.82
CA ARG A 189 -9.74 5.86 -4.41
C ARG A 189 -10.59 6.96 -3.79
N GLU A 190 -11.11 6.72 -2.61
CA GLU A 190 -11.71 7.73 -1.75
C GLU A 190 -10.68 8.73 -1.23
N THR A 191 -11.12 9.96 -0.99
CA THR A 191 -10.33 10.96 -0.24
C THR A 191 -10.11 10.54 1.20
N THR A 192 -8.96 10.90 1.76
CA THR A 192 -8.67 10.63 3.18
C THR A 192 -9.46 11.56 4.11
N ASP A 193 -9.84 11.08 5.29
CA ASP A 193 -10.58 11.86 6.29
C ASP A 193 -9.87 13.16 6.71
N TYR A 194 -8.54 13.19 6.63
CA TYR A 194 -7.72 14.37 6.95
C TYR A 194 -7.63 15.36 5.79
N ASN A 195 -8.27 15.09 4.65
CA ASN A 195 -8.26 15.87 3.42
C ASN A 195 -6.86 16.38 3.04
N ILE A 196 -5.86 15.50 3.09
CA ILE A 196 -4.47 15.82 2.74
C ILE A 196 -4.41 16.31 1.28
N GLU A 197 -5.37 15.90 0.48
CA GLU A 197 -5.48 16.18 -0.94
C GLU A 197 -6.07 17.56 -1.24
N ASN A 198 -6.60 18.29 -0.24
CA ASN A 198 -7.24 19.59 -0.38
C ASN A 198 -8.30 19.58 -1.49
N THR A 199 -9.32 18.73 -1.35
CA THR A 199 -10.44 18.63 -2.31
C THR A 199 -11.75 18.31 -1.60
N ASP A 200 -12.85 18.77 -2.18
CA ASP A 200 -14.21 18.42 -1.74
C ASP A 200 -14.78 17.22 -2.51
N SER A 201 -14.05 16.71 -3.51
CA SER A 201 -14.43 15.52 -4.26
C SER A 201 -14.35 14.28 -3.38
N GLU A 202 -15.36 13.41 -3.44
CA GLU A 202 -15.35 12.14 -2.69
C GLU A 202 -14.25 11.18 -3.16
N TYR A 203 -13.88 11.28 -4.43
CA TYR A 203 -12.90 10.41 -5.06
C TYR A 203 -11.78 11.20 -5.73
N ILE A 204 -10.61 10.57 -5.79
CA ILE A 204 -9.44 11.10 -6.48
C ILE A 204 -8.81 10.02 -7.35
N TYR A 205 -8.14 10.48 -8.40
CA TYR A 205 -7.39 9.63 -9.33
C TYR A 205 -5.90 9.91 -9.24
N LEU A 206 -5.09 8.86 -9.11
CA LEU A 206 -3.64 8.91 -9.29
C LEU A 206 -3.30 8.58 -10.75
N LYS A 207 -2.67 9.51 -11.45
CA LYS A 207 -2.22 9.33 -12.84
C LYS A 207 -0.87 8.61 -12.87
N ILE A 208 -0.86 7.35 -13.31
CA ILE A 208 0.37 6.54 -13.34
C ILE A 208 1.39 7.11 -14.34
N ASP A 209 0.95 7.61 -15.49
CA ASP A 209 1.86 8.23 -16.46
C ASP A 209 2.53 9.50 -15.93
N SER A 210 1.77 10.33 -15.19
CA SER A 210 2.32 11.50 -14.52
C SER A 210 3.32 11.09 -13.45
N LEU A 211 2.99 10.09 -12.61
CA LEU A 211 3.92 9.54 -11.62
C LEU A 211 5.20 9.02 -12.28
N LYS A 212 5.07 8.24 -13.37
CA LYS A 212 6.20 7.72 -14.14
C LYS A 212 7.15 8.83 -14.58
N LYS A 213 6.61 9.95 -15.09
CA LYS A 213 7.39 11.12 -15.50
C LYS A 213 8.19 11.72 -14.34
N HIS A 214 7.56 11.96 -13.19
CA HIS A 214 8.24 12.50 -12.01
C HIS A 214 9.32 11.55 -11.48
N LEU A 215 9.04 10.23 -11.49
CA LEU A 215 10.04 9.24 -11.11
C LEU A 215 11.27 9.34 -12.01
N LEU A 216 11.09 9.39 -13.32
CA LEU A 216 12.19 9.53 -14.28
C LEU A 216 13.00 10.82 -14.08
N GLU A 217 12.33 11.93 -13.79
CA GLU A 217 12.97 13.22 -13.51
C GLU A 217 13.79 13.19 -12.21
N SER A 218 13.32 12.50 -11.17
CA SER A 218 13.99 12.44 -9.86
C SER A 218 15.35 11.72 -9.87
N PHE A 219 15.63 10.88 -10.88
CA PHE A 219 16.95 10.24 -11.01
C PHE A 219 18.04 11.19 -11.51
N HIS A 220 17.68 12.33 -12.10
CA HIS A 220 18.61 13.31 -12.68
C HIS A 220 19.67 12.68 -13.60
N LEU A 221 19.25 11.73 -14.44
CA LEU A 221 20.17 11.00 -15.34
C LEU A 221 20.69 11.93 -16.45
N GLN A 222 22.01 11.91 -16.66
CA GLN A 222 22.68 12.75 -17.67
C GLN A 222 22.64 12.17 -19.08
N ARG A 223 22.19 10.92 -19.24
CA ARG A 223 22.19 10.19 -20.51
C ARG A 223 20.82 9.59 -20.81
N ILE A 224 20.56 9.39 -22.10
CA ILE A 224 19.34 8.76 -22.60
C ILE A 224 19.40 7.27 -22.29
N VAL A 225 18.69 6.87 -21.24
CA VAL A 225 18.40 5.47 -20.92
C VAL A 225 16.92 5.24 -21.20
N LYS A 226 16.57 4.06 -21.73
CA LYS A 226 15.16 3.74 -22.04
C LYS A 226 14.32 3.78 -20.76
N GLU A 227 13.23 4.55 -20.78
CA GLU A 227 12.35 4.74 -19.62
C GLU A 227 11.90 3.42 -18.97
N SER A 228 11.54 2.42 -19.80
CA SER A 228 11.07 1.13 -19.30
C SER A 228 12.13 0.41 -18.44
N ILE A 229 13.42 0.58 -18.75
CA ILE A 229 14.52 -0.02 -17.97
C ILE A 229 14.63 0.67 -16.62
N ILE A 230 14.57 2.01 -16.59
CA ILE A 230 14.64 2.78 -15.34
C ILE A 230 13.48 2.41 -14.42
N ILE A 231 12.27 2.26 -14.97
CA ILE A 231 11.09 1.88 -14.19
C ILE A 231 11.19 0.44 -13.66
N ASP A 232 11.62 -0.52 -14.48
CA ASP A 232 11.84 -1.90 -14.02
C ASP A 232 12.90 -1.96 -12.90
N ASP A 233 14.03 -1.26 -13.08
CA ASP A 233 15.09 -1.15 -12.08
C ASP A 233 14.62 -0.47 -10.80
N TYR A 234 13.84 0.60 -10.93
CA TYR A 234 13.28 1.33 -9.81
C TYR A 234 12.43 0.44 -8.91
N ILE A 235 11.52 -0.33 -9.51
CA ILE A 235 10.63 -1.24 -8.80
C ILE A 235 11.43 -2.35 -8.13
N PHE A 236 12.45 -2.89 -8.81
CA PHE A 236 13.35 -3.86 -8.23
C PHE A 236 14.13 -3.30 -7.02
N MET A 237 14.62 -2.05 -7.09
CA MET A 237 15.26 -1.39 -5.95
C MET A 237 14.30 -1.23 -4.77
N CYS A 238 13.03 -0.89 -5.02
CA CYS A 238 12.03 -0.77 -3.97
C CYS A 238 11.84 -2.07 -3.17
N PHE A 239 12.10 -3.24 -3.74
CA PHE A 239 12.06 -4.51 -2.98
C PHE A 239 13.08 -4.57 -1.84
N LEU A 240 14.20 -3.83 -1.92
CA LEU A 240 15.20 -3.74 -0.85
C LEU A 240 14.70 -2.95 0.37
N LEU A 241 13.70 -2.08 0.17
CA LEU A 241 13.00 -1.34 1.23
C LEU A 241 11.95 -2.20 1.96
N GLY A 242 11.82 -3.47 1.57
CA GLY A 242 10.89 -4.44 2.11
C GLY A 242 9.55 -4.47 1.37
N ASN A 243 8.96 -5.65 1.32
CA ASN A 243 7.64 -5.90 0.74
C ASN A 243 6.96 -7.04 1.52
N ASP A 244 5.82 -7.54 1.04
CA ASP A 244 5.08 -8.60 1.71
C ASP A 244 5.83 -9.95 1.79
N PHE A 245 6.87 -10.12 0.98
CA PHE A 245 7.63 -11.37 0.88
C PHE A 245 9.00 -11.27 1.55
N MET A 246 9.56 -10.07 1.66
CA MET A 246 10.90 -9.80 2.18
C MET A 246 10.90 -8.68 3.21
N ASN A 247 11.59 -8.92 4.32
CA ASN A 247 11.87 -7.86 5.29
C ASN A 247 12.77 -6.81 4.65
N HIS A 248 12.60 -5.56 5.07
CA HIS A 248 13.49 -4.48 4.66
C HIS A 248 14.92 -4.71 5.20
N ILE A 249 15.92 -4.21 4.46
CA ILE A 249 17.30 -4.19 4.94
C ILE A 249 17.39 -3.23 6.15
N PRO A 250 18.01 -3.59 7.28
CA PRO A 250 18.00 -2.76 8.49
C PRO A 250 18.54 -1.34 8.30
N SER A 251 19.55 -1.18 7.45
CA SER A 251 20.18 0.09 7.10
C SER A 251 19.38 0.92 6.08
N LEU A 252 18.41 0.32 5.38
CA LEU A 252 17.57 0.99 4.39
C LEU A 252 16.13 1.09 4.87
N ASN A 253 15.70 2.31 5.18
CA ASN A 253 14.34 2.56 5.65
C ASN A 253 13.76 3.83 5.01
N LEU A 254 12.54 3.71 4.48
CA LEU A 254 11.81 4.82 3.88
C LEU A 254 11.67 6.04 4.81
N ARG A 255 11.51 5.82 6.13
CA ARG A 255 11.39 6.90 7.12
C ARG A 255 12.69 7.72 7.28
N TYR A 256 13.84 7.13 6.96
CA TYR A 256 15.15 7.71 7.22
C TYR A 256 15.94 7.98 5.93
N GLY A 257 15.25 8.28 4.82
CA GLY A 257 15.87 8.63 3.54
C GLY A 257 16.40 7.44 2.74
N GLY A 258 15.95 6.22 3.03
CA GLY A 258 16.41 5.02 2.33
C GLY A 258 16.10 5.02 0.83
N HIS A 259 15.01 5.66 0.41
CA HIS A 259 14.67 5.81 -1.02
C HIS A 259 15.69 6.71 -1.74
N ASP A 260 16.01 7.88 -1.18
CA ASP A 260 17.01 8.79 -1.74
C ASP A 260 18.37 8.11 -1.89
N ILE A 261 18.77 7.29 -0.92
CA ILE A 261 20.03 6.54 -0.98
C ILE A 261 20.03 5.57 -2.18
N LEU A 262 18.93 4.86 -2.42
CA LEU A 262 18.82 3.95 -3.57
C LEU A 262 18.88 4.70 -4.90
N VAL A 263 18.10 5.76 -5.06
CA VAL A 263 18.05 6.59 -6.27
C VAL A 263 19.41 7.23 -6.56
N ASN A 264 20.05 7.81 -5.54
CA ASN A 264 21.37 8.44 -5.68
C ASN A 264 22.46 7.42 -6.03
N THR A 265 22.43 6.23 -5.41
CA THR A 265 23.39 5.15 -5.71
C THR A 265 23.20 4.66 -7.14
N TYR A 266 21.95 4.50 -7.59
CA TYR A 266 21.63 4.12 -8.96
C TYR A 266 22.11 5.17 -9.97
N SER A 267 21.83 6.45 -9.73
CA SER A 267 22.26 7.56 -10.59
C SER A 267 23.79 7.64 -10.70
N LYS A 268 24.51 7.45 -9.58
CA LYS A 268 25.98 7.36 -9.55
C LYS A 268 26.50 6.21 -10.43
N LEU A 269 25.91 5.02 -10.32
CA LEU A 269 26.32 3.86 -11.11
C LEU A 269 25.94 3.99 -12.59
N GLN A 270 24.79 4.58 -12.90
CA GLN A 270 24.41 4.92 -14.27
C GLN A 270 25.46 5.81 -14.94
N LYS A 271 25.93 6.85 -14.22
CA LYS A 271 27.00 7.71 -14.71
C LYS A 271 28.32 6.95 -14.90
N ARG A 272 28.72 6.13 -13.91
CA ARG A 272 29.97 5.33 -13.96
C ARG A 272 29.99 4.41 -15.18
N TYR A 273 28.90 3.71 -15.44
CA TYR A 273 28.78 2.77 -16.54
C TYR A 273 28.17 3.41 -17.81
N SER A 274 28.26 4.74 -17.95
CA SER A 274 27.94 5.42 -19.22
C SER A 274 26.51 5.18 -19.75
N GLY A 275 25.54 4.90 -18.86
CA GLY A 275 24.15 4.60 -19.21
C GLY A 275 23.84 3.12 -19.49
N TYR A 276 24.83 2.23 -19.37
CA TYR A 276 24.65 0.79 -19.59
C TYR A 276 24.21 0.02 -18.35
N PHE A 277 24.31 0.64 -17.17
CA PHE A 277 23.94 0.00 -15.91
C PHE A 277 22.45 -0.39 -15.96
N ARG A 278 22.12 -1.58 -15.51
CA ARG A 278 20.75 -2.05 -15.36
C ARG A 278 20.68 -3.14 -14.30
N LEU A 279 19.61 -3.21 -13.53
CA LEU A 279 19.39 -4.26 -12.53
C LEU A 279 18.53 -5.37 -13.10
N ILE A 280 17.54 -5.00 -13.92
CA ILE A 280 16.63 -5.89 -14.61
C ILE A 280 16.94 -5.89 -16.11
N ASP A 281 17.07 -7.09 -16.66
CA ASP A 281 17.17 -7.32 -18.09
C ASP A 281 16.25 -8.47 -18.49
N ARG A 282 15.10 -8.12 -19.07
CA ARG A 282 14.08 -9.09 -19.50
C ARG A 282 14.55 -9.99 -20.66
N SER A 283 15.69 -9.71 -21.28
CA SER A 283 16.28 -10.58 -22.31
C SER A 283 17.10 -11.74 -21.73
N LEU A 284 17.48 -11.66 -20.46
CA LEU A 284 18.25 -12.71 -19.80
C LEU A 284 17.34 -13.85 -19.28
N PRO A 285 17.83 -15.11 -19.26
CA PRO A 285 17.09 -16.23 -18.67
C PRO A 285 16.77 -16.01 -17.19
N ASN A 286 17.71 -15.40 -16.47
CA ASN A 286 17.48 -14.86 -15.14
C ASN A 286 17.42 -13.34 -15.29
N ILE A 287 16.21 -12.77 -15.16
CA ILE A 287 15.93 -11.36 -15.40
C ILE A 287 16.79 -10.40 -14.58
N ILE A 288 17.45 -10.86 -13.50
CA ILE A 288 18.32 -10.06 -12.67
C ILE A 288 19.73 -10.07 -13.25
N HIS A 289 20.25 -8.88 -13.57
CA HIS A 289 21.62 -8.71 -14.03
C HIS A 289 22.61 -8.78 -12.86
N MET A 290 23.00 -10.00 -12.48
CA MET A 290 23.74 -10.27 -11.24
C MET A 290 25.05 -9.48 -11.05
N THR A 291 25.80 -9.18 -12.12
CA THR A 291 27.05 -8.40 -12.00
C THR A 291 26.77 -6.98 -11.51
N PHE A 292 25.89 -6.27 -12.21
CA PHE A 292 25.44 -4.94 -11.81
C PHE A 292 24.68 -4.92 -10.48
N PHE A 293 23.92 -5.97 -10.17
CA PHE A 293 23.28 -6.06 -8.86
C PHE A 293 24.31 -6.20 -7.72
N LYS A 294 25.37 -6.99 -7.90
CA LYS A 294 26.48 -7.07 -6.92
C LYS A 294 27.19 -5.74 -6.76
N GLU A 295 27.46 -5.04 -7.86
CA GLU A 295 28.03 -3.69 -7.84
C GLU A 295 27.14 -2.71 -7.06
N PHE A 296 25.82 -2.76 -7.28
CA PHE A 296 24.85 -1.95 -6.53
C PHE A 296 24.90 -2.22 -5.02
N LEU A 297 24.88 -3.50 -4.64
CA LEU A 297 24.97 -3.89 -3.23
C LEU A 297 26.32 -3.51 -2.60
N SER A 298 27.42 -3.56 -3.36
CA SER A 298 28.74 -3.14 -2.88
C SER A 298 28.76 -1.63 -2.57
N GLU A 299 28.18 -0.81 -3.43
CA GLU A 299 28.05 0.63 -3.16
C GLU A 299 27.17 0.90 -1.94
N LEU A 300 26.02 0.23 -1.81
CA LEU A 300 25.15 0.37 -0.64
C LEU A 300 25.83 -0.07 0.66
N SER A 301 26.59 -1.16 0.61
CA SER A 301 27.36 -1.67 1.76
C SER A 301 28.39 -0.64 2.24
N SER A 302 29.05 0.08 1.32
CA SER A 302 29.99 1.14 1.69
C SER A 302 29.36 2.29 2.50
N LEU A 303 28.04 2.51 2.33
CA LEU A 303 27.27 3.54 3.02
C LEU A 303 26.63 3.05 4.32
N GLU A 304 26.68 1.75 4.61
CA GLU A 304 25.87 1.12 5.66
C GLU A 304 26.15 1.66 7.06
N ASN A 305 27.42 1.86 7.41
CA ASN A 305 27.80 2.40 8.71
C ASN A 305 27.23 3.80 8.94
N GLU A 306 27.26 4.66 7.92
CA GLU A 306 26.70 6.01 7.99
C GLU A 306 25.17 5.96 8.12
N MET A 307 24.51 5.13 7.31
CA MET A 307 23.06 4.94 7.35
C MET A 307 22.58 4.49 8.73
N ILE A 308 23.21 3.45 9.29
CA ILE A 308 22.88 2.93 10.62
C ILE A 308 23.15 3.99 11.70
N GLY A 309 24.27 4.70 11.62
CA GLY A 309 24.60 5.79 12.53
C GLY A 309 23.52 6.88 12.58
N LYS A 310 23.04 7.31 11.40
CA LYS A 310 21.93 8.27 11.27
C LYS A 310 20.64 7.73 11.90
N ILE A 311 20.27 6.48 11.62
CA ILE A 311 19.06 5.85 12.18
C ILE A 311 19.13 5.80 13.71
N ILE A 312 20.25 5.36 14.27
CA ILE A 312 20.44 5.28 15.73
C ILE A 312 20.34 6.66 16.36
N MET A 313 20.97 7.68 15.77
CA MET A 313 20.90 9.05 16.28
C MET A 313 19.46 9.57 16.30
N ILE A 314 18.70 9.39 15.22
CA ILE A 314 17.30 9.83 15.13
C ILE A 314 16.44 9.08 16.16
N ARG A 315 16.61 7.76 16.28
CA ARG A 315 15.87 6.94 17.28
C ARG A 315 16.19 7.35 18.71
N LYS A 316 17.44 7.68 19.04
CA LYS A 316 17.82 8.21 20.35
C LYS A 316 17.09 9.52 20.67
N ARG A 317 17.04 10.45 19.71
CA ARG A 317 16.29 11.72 19.86
C ARG A 317 14.80 11.49 20.06
N GLN A 318 14.21 10.58 19.27
CA GLN A 318 12.79 10.22 19.39
C GLN A 318 12.47 9.60 20.76
N ARG A 319 13.31 8.68 21.24
CA ARG A 319 13.17 8.06 22.56
C ARG A 319 13.24 9.11 23.68
N ALA A 320 14.20 10.04 23.60
CA ALA A 320 14.31 11.11 24.59
C ALA A 320 13.06 12.01 24.61
N LYS A 321 12.53 12.38 23.44
CA LYS A 321 11.29 13.16 23.34
C LYS A 321 10.10 12.45 23.97
N ILE A 322 9.90 11.16 23.66
CA ILE A 322 8.81 10.35 24.20
C ILE A 322 8.95 10.21 25.72
N SER A 323 10.16 9.93 26.22
CA SER A 323 10.43 9.82 27.65
C SER A 323 10.09 11.11 28.39
N ASN A 324 10.43 12.27 27.81
CA ASN A 324 10.10 13.57 28.41
C ASN A 324 8.59 13.85 28.38
N GLN A 325 7.89 13.44 27.32
CA GLN A 325 6.44 13.59 27.23
C GLN A 325 5.73 12.75 28.30
N TYR A 326 6.07 11.46 28.43
CA TYR A 326 5.52 10.62 29.50
C TYR A 326 5.80 11.17 30.89
N TYR A 327 7.00 11.71 31.10
CA TYR A 327 7.32 12.36 32.37
C TYR A 327 6.41 13.55 32.64
N ASN A 328 6.18 14.42 31.65
CA ASN A 328 5.29 15.57 31.80
C ASN A 328 3.83 15.13 32.02
N ASP A 329 3.33 14.18 31.23
CA ASP A 329 1.97 13.64 31.37
C ASP A 329 1.76 13.05 32.77
N TYR A 330 2.76 12.37 33.32
CA TYR A 330 2.74 11.88 34.70
C TYR A 330 2.71 13.01 35.73
N GLN A 331 3.48 14.08 35.54
CA GLN A 331 3.43 15.24 36.44
C GLN A 331 2.09 15.96 36.39
N ASP A 332 1.52 16.14 35.20
CA ASP A 332 0.20 16.76 35.01
C ASP A 332 -0.91 15.91 35.64
N PHE A 333 -0.85 14.59 35.46
CA PHE A 333 -1.76 13.65 36.13
C PHE A 333 -1.65 13.72 37.66
N LYS A 334 -0.41 13.75 38.19
CA LYS A 334 -0.18 13.91 39.63
C LYS A 334 -0.77 15.23 40.16
N LYS A 335 -0.60 16.32 39.43
CA LYS A 335 -1.16 17.64 39.78
C LYS A 335 -2.69 17.62 39.76
N PHE A 336 -3.31 17.01 38.75
CA PHE A 336 -4.76 16.85 38.66
C PHE A 336 -5.35 16.09 39.86
N ILE A 337 -4.69 15.02 40.32
CA ILE A 337 -5.13 14.27 41.51
C ILE A 337 -5.08 15.17 42.75
N LEU A 338 -3.98 15.89 42.94
CA LEU A 338 -3.79 16.78 44.08
C LEU A 338 -4.79 17.95 44.10
N GLU A 339 -5.16 18.51 42.95
CA GLU A 339 -6.12 19.61 42.82
C GLU A 339 -7.57 19.19 43.05
N ASN A 340 -7.93 17.94 42.76
CA ASN A 340 -9.30 17.41 42.93
C ASN A 340 -9.56 16.75 44.30
N GLY A 341 -8.61 16.83 45.23
CA GLY A 341 -8.82 16.46 46.63
C GLY A 341 -9.02 14.95 46.88
N GLU A 342 -8.65 14.09 45.94
CA GLU A 342 -8.53 12.66 46.23
C GLU A 342 -7.23 12.43 47.01
N ASN A 343 -7.35 11.93 48.24
CA ASN A 343 -6.20 11.52 49.03
C ASN A 343 -5.36 10.53 48.19
N GLU A 344 -4.04 10.72 48.15
CA GLU A 344 -3.08 9.83 47.47
C GLU A 344 -3.25 8.33 47.87
N ASN A 345 -3.97 8.05 48.97
CA ASN A 345 -4.25 6.71 49.52
C ASN A 345 -5.55 6.03 49.03
N THR A 346 -6.37 6.63 48.16
CA THR A 346 -7.61 5.99 47.65
C THR A 346 -7.51 5.45 46.22
N ILE A 347 -6.33 5.50 45.60
CA ILE A 347 -6.08 4.80 44.34
C ILE A 347 -5.80 3.34 44.69
N GLY A 348 -6.83 2.49 44.63
CA GLY A 348 -6.67 1.06 44.86
C GLY A 348 -5.62 0.45 43.92
N ASP A 349 -5.00 -0.64 44.36
CA ASP A 349 -3.93 -1.45 43.74
C ASP A 349 -4.16 -1.93 42.28
N GLY A 350 -5.16 -1.39 41.57
CA GLY A 350 -5.44 -1.65 40.16
C GLY A 350 -4.87 -0.62 39.17
N CYS A 351 -4.19 0.44 39.62
CA CYS A 351 -3.58 1.42 38.72
C CYS A 351 -2.09 1.12 38.51
N LEU A 352 -1.72 0.95 37.23
CA LEU A 352 -0.38 0.62 36.70
C LEU A 352 0.76 1.23 37.53
N SER A 353 1.62 0.35 38.06
CA SER A 353 2.81 0.77 38.79
C SER A 353 3.84 1.39 37.84
N LEU A 354 4.75 2.21 38.36
CA LEU A 354 5.91 2.71 37.60
C LEU A 354 6.71 1.56 36.95
N GLU A 355 6.72 0.37 37.55
CA GLU A 355 7.40 -0.81 37.00
C GLU A 355 6.70 -1.39 35.75
N ASP A 356 5.39 -1.14 35.58
CA ASP A 356 4.62 -1.54 34.40
C ASP A 356 4.82 -0.59 33.21
N ILE A 357 5.28 0.65 33.46
CA ILE A 357 5.55 1.66 32.43
C ILE A 357 6.97 1.47 31.83
N TYR A 358 7.90 0.89 32.60
CA TYR A 358 9.31 0.76 32.24
C TYR A 358 9.74 -0.64 31.73
N ARG A 359 8.81 -1.60 31.63
CA ARG A 359 9.00 -2.88 30.91
C ARG A 359 8.42 -2.81 29.50
#